data_AF-A0ABD6CJU5-F1
#
_entry.id   AF-A0ABD6CJU5-F1
#
_cell.length_a   1.000
_cell.length_b   1.000
_cell.length_c   1.000
_cell.angle_alpha   90.00
_cell.angle_beta   90.00
_cell.angle_gamma   90.00
#
_symmetry.space_group_name_H-M   'P 1'
#
loop_
_entity.id
_entity.type
_entity.pdbx_description
1 polymer ?
#
loop_
_entity_poly.entity_id
_entity_poly.type
_entity_poly.pdbx_seq_one_letter_code
_entity_poly.pdbx_strand_id
1 'polypeptide(L)'
;MAGSVLFVLGVAVAVFVGVNIGGSSTGVAFGPATGSGVLSMRLASGLMAVFVLLGGVTIGTNVVETLGGGFIPPEYFTPGASIGVLLFIGVGILLGNVLKVSTSTSQAAVAAVVGMGAALGVLNWRTVGIVVLWWLLSTILAFWLCAFIGRYLYDAFVDALDLESRDTRLAELGVIAIACYMAFSAGASNVGNAVAPLVGSGQIGMLSGVALGGLAIGVGAFALGPRTMETVGEDITDLSLEASLIAETIAASILTGLSWAGIPASLAVVLTSCVIGLGWGRASRRVPLQAVVRPEGLTDGEQSTWGSDQLNLFDPTTTKRIVATWIATPTLAGVIAFVAFDVAQRLHLIA
;
A
#
# COMPACT_ATOMS: atom_id res chain seq x y z
N MET A 1 -19.75 32.58 5.18
CA MET A 1 -18.43 32.77 4.53
C MET A 1 -17.34 31.88 5.13
N ALA A 2 -17.20 31.76 6.46
CA ALA A 2 -16.19 30.86 7.05
C ALA A 2 -16.40 29.37 6.70
N GLY A 3 -17.65 28.87 6.74
CA GLY A 3 -17.96 27.48 6.40
C GLY A 3 -17.66 27.09 4.95
N SER A 4 -17.86 28.00 3.99
CA SER A 4 -17.53 27.76 2.58
C SER A 4 -16.02 27.75 2.33
N VAL A 5 -15.24 28.55 3.06
CA VAL A 5 -13.77 28.55 2.97
C VAL A 5 -13.18 27.26 3.53
N LEU A 6 -13.66 26.82 4.71
CA LEU A 6 -13.19 25.56 5.31
C LEU A 6 -13.53 24.34 4.45
N PHE A 7 -14.72 24.33 3.83
CA PHE A 7 -15.08 23.26 2.90
C PHE A 7 -14.13 23.20 1.69
N VAL A 8 -13.87 24.33 1.03
CA VAL A 8 -12.95 24.39 -0.13
C VAL A 8 -11.55 23.97 0.28
N LEU A 9 -11.07 24.41 1.44
CA LEU A 9 -9.78 24.00 1.99
C LEU A 9 -9.74 22.50 2.29
N GLY A 10 -10.79 21.94 2.89
CA GLY A 10 -10.93 20.51 3.13
C GLY A 10 -10.84 19.69 1.85
N VAL A 11 -11.58 20.08 0.81
CA VAL A 11 -11.51 19.43 -0.50
C VAL A 11 -10.09 19.53 -1.09
N ALA A 12 -9.44 20.70 -1.00
CA ALA A 12 -8.07 20.87 -1.49
C ALA A 12 -7.07 19.96 -0.76
N VAL A 13 -7.17 19.83 0.57
CA VAL A 13 -6.31 18.95 1.35
C VAL A 13 -6.61 17.47 1.06
N ALA A 14 -7.88 17.08 0.89
CA ALA A 14 -8.25 15.73 0.49
C ALA A 14 -7.66 15.36 -0.90
N VAL A 15 -7.70 16.30 -1.85
CA VAL A 15 -7.05 16.13 -3.16
C VAL A 15 -5.54 15.98 -2.99
N PHE A 16 -4.90 16.82 -2.18
CA PHE A 16 -3.48 16.71 -1.88
C PHE A 16 -3.11 15.32 -1.29
N VAL A 17 -3.89 14.82 -0.34
CA VAL A 17 -3.70 13.47 0.22
C VAL A 17 -3.88 12.41 -0.85
N GLY A 18 -4.95 12.47 -1.64
CA GLY A 18 -5.22 11.54 -2.73
C GLY A 18 -4.09 11.50 -3.75
N VAL A 19 -3.56 12.65 -4.17
CA VAL A 19 -2.43 12.75 -5.10
C VAL A 19 -1.18 12.05 -4.53
N ASN A 20 -0.87 12.25 -3.24
CA ASN A 20 0.26 11.59 -2.59
C ASN A 20 0.08 10.06 -2.50
N ILE A 21 -1.13 9.60 -2.20
CA ILE A 21 -1.48 8.17 -2.20
C ILE A 21 -1.35 7.59 -3.61
N GLY A 22 -1.76 8.33 -4.64
CA GLY A 22 -1.63 7.94 -6.05
C GLY A 22 -0.20 7.67 -6.45
N GLY A 23 0.72 8.55 -6.08
CA GLY A 23 2.15 8.29 -6.23
C GLY A 23 2.55 6.96 -5.58
N SER A 24 2.39 6.85 -4.26
CA SER A 24 2.87 5.68 -3.51
C SER A 24 2.23 4.35 -3.94
N SER A 25 0.95 4.35 -4.31
CA SER A 25 0.21 3.10 -4.61
C SER A 25 0.45 2.61 -6.03
N THR A 26 0.75 3.52 -6.97
CA THR A 26 0.98 3.14 -8.38
C THR A 26 2.24 2.31 -8.53
N GLY A 27 3.32 2.68 -7.84
CA GLY A 27 4.55 1.88 -7.80
C GLY A 27 4.31 0.45 -7.30
N VAL A 28 3.51 0.30 -6.24
CA VAL A 28 3.17 -1.01 -5.65
C VAL A 28 2.33 -1.88 -6.58
N ALA A 29 1.43 -1.27 -7.38
CA ALA A 29 0.50 -2.02 -8.23
C ALA A 29 1.00 -2.29 -9.65
N PHE A 30 1.88 -1.45 -10.19
CA PHE A 30 2.34 -1.53 -11.57
C PHE A 30 3.86 -1.58 -11.72
N GLY A 31 4.61 -1.55 -10.62
CA GLY A 31 6.08 -1.67 -10.62
C GLY A 31 6.55 -2.89 -11.40
N PRO A 32 6.08 -4.11 -11.09
CA PRO A 32 6.46 -5.31 -11.83
C PRO A 32 6.10 -5.28 -13.32
N ALA A 33 4.89 -4.85 -13.66
CA ALA A 33 4.41 -4.82 -15.03
C ALA A 33 5.11 -3.76 -15.91
N THR A 34 5.55 -2.66 -15.31
CA THR A 34 6.32 -1.61 -16.01
C THR A 34 7.81 -1.93 -16.06
N GLY A 35 8.36 -2.55 -15.01
CA GLY A 35 9.74 -3.02 -14.95
C GLY A 35 10.03 -4.15 -15.95
N SER A 36 9.06 -5.02 -16.23
CA SER A 36 9.18 -6.08 -17.24
C SER A 36 8.99 -5.60 -18.69
N GLY A 37 8.68 -4.32 -18.91
CA GLY A 37 8.44 -3.76 -20.23
C GLY A 37 7.07 -4.10 -20.85
N VAL A 38 6.19 -4.81 -20.15
CA VAL A 38 4.84 -5.15 -20.62
C VAL A 38 3.95 -3.90 -20.73
N LEU A 39 4.07 -2.97 -19.78
CA LEU A 39 3.31 -1.73 -19.74
C LEU A 39 4.22 -0.50 -19.76
N SER A 40 3.80 0.53 -20.50
CA SER A 40 4.37 1.87 -20.32
C SER A 40 3.84 2.51 -19.02
N MET A 41 4.67 3.33 -18.36
CA MET A 41 4.26 4.06 -17.15
C MET A 41 3.00 4.92 -17.34
N ARG A 42 2.77 5.44 -18.56
CA ARG A 42 1.57 6.22 -18.90
C ARG A 42 0.32 5.35 -18.91
N LEU A 43 0.39 4.17 -19.52
CA LEU A 43 -0.72 3.22 -19.54
C LEU A 43 -1.00 2.68 -18.14
N ALA A 44 0.05 2.33 -17.38
CA ALA A 44 -0.07 1.94 -15.97
C ALA A 44 -0.80 3.01 -15.13
N SER A 45 -0.45 4.29 -15.29
CA SER A 45 -1.12 5.39 -14.59
C SER A 45 -2.59 5.54 -15.00
N GLY A 46 -2.91 5.33 -16.29
CA GLY A 46 -4.28 5.34 -16.78
C GLY A 46 -5.12 4.19 -16.23
N LEU A 47 -4.58 2.97 -16.21
CA LEU A 47 -5.22 1.80 -15.62
C LEU A 47 -5.42 1.99 -14.11
N MET A 48 -4.40 2.52 -13.41
CA MET A 48 -4.51 2.88 -11.99
C MET A 48 -5.69 3.81 -11.74
N ALA A 49 -5.83 4.90 -12.51
CA ALA A 49 -6.91 5.86 -12.34
C ALA A 49 -8.32 5.24 -12.52
N VAL A 50 -8.46 4.25 -13.40
CA VAL A 50 -9.73 3.54 -13.60
C VAL A 50 -10.00 2.56 -12.47
N PHE A 51 -9.06 1.64 -12.20
CA PHE A 51 -9.30 0.54 -11.27
C PHE A 51 -9.32 1.01 -9.81
N VAL A 52 -8.58 2.06 -9.46
CA VAL A 52 -8.67 2.68 -8.12
C VAL A 52 -10.07 3.24 -7.85
N LEU A 53 -10.71 3.86 -8.85
CA LEU A 53 -12.07 4.35 -8.73
C LEU A 53 -13.07 3.19 -8.61
N LEU A 54 -12.90 2.14 -9.41
CA LEU A 54 -13.74 0.95 -9.33
C LEU A 54 -13.66 0.30 -7.94
N GLY A 55 -12.46 0.12 -7.40
CA GLY A 55 -12.26 -0.43 -6.05
C GLY A 55 -12.84 0.47 -4.97
N GLY A 56 -12.64 1.78 -5.08
CA GLY A 56 -13.19 2.77 -4.16
C GLY A 56 -14.71 2.76 -4.11
N VAL A 57 -15.38 2.74 -5.27
CA VAL A 57 -16.85 2.79 -5.37
C VAL A 57 -17.50 1.48 -4.94
N THR A 58 -16.84 0.35 -5.16
CA THR A 58 -17.44 -0.97 -4.88
C THR A 58 -17.24 -1.44 -3.44
N ILE A 59 -16.01 -1.35 -2.93
CA ILE A 59 -15.63 -1.91 -1.62
C ILE A 59 -15.12 -0.80 -0.68
N GLY A 60 -14.53 0.25 -1.23
CA GLY A 60 -13.86 1.28 -0.43
C GLY A 60 -14.74 2.06 0.52
N THR A 61 -16.06 2.06 0.33
CA THR A 61 -17.02 2.67 1.26
C THR A 61 -16.91 2.11 2.68
N ASN A 62 -16.63 0.81 2.83
CA ASN A 62 -16.53 0.16 4.15
C ASN A 62 -15.33 0.67 4.96
N VAL A 63 -14.22 0.96 4.26
CA VAL A 63 -13.02 1.56 4.87
C VAL A 63 -13.25 3.04 5.18
N VAL A 64 -13.95 3.76 4.31
CA VAL A 64 -14.36 5.16 4.54
C VAL A 64 -15.21 5.28 5.81
N GLU A 65 -16.19 4.40 5.99
CA GLU A 65 -17.03 4.36 7.19
C GLU A 65 -16.22 4.10 8.46
N THR A 66 -15.30 3.13 8.41
CA THR A 66 -14.47 2.79 9.57
C THR A 66 -13.54 3.94 9.97
N LEU A 67 -12.89 4.61 9.01
CA LEU A 67 -12.04 5.76 9.28
C LEU A 67 -12.83 7.02 9.67
N GLY A 68 -14.05 7.19 9.14
CA GLY A 68 -14.89 8.37 9.36
C GLY A 68 -15.77 8.32 10.60
N GLY A 69 -15.95 7.15 11.22
CA GLY A 69 -16.78 7.02 12.42
C GLY A 69 -16.49 5.81 13.32
N GLY A 70 -15.63 4.88 12.89
CA GLY A 70 -15.33 3.67 13.66
C GLY A 70 -14.35 3.89 14.82
N PHE A 71 -13.38 4.79 14.64
CA PHE A 71 -12.37 5.11 15.67
C PHE A 71 -12.82 6.19 16.65
N ILE A 72 -13.55 7.18 16.14
CA ILE A 72 -13.97 8.38 16.87
C ILE A 72 -15.43 8.67 16.46
N PRO A 73 -16.29 9.11 17.39
CA PRO A 73 -17.65 9.51 17.04
C PRO A 73 -17.68 10.62 15.97
N PRO A 74 -18.59 10.55 14.97
CA PRO A 74 -18.64 11.49 13.85
C PRO A 74 -18.71 12.97 14.23
N GLU A 75 -19.30 13.31 15.38
CA GLU A 75 -19.45 14.68 15.87
C GLU A 75 -18.12 15.41 16.13
N TYR A 76 -17.03 14.68 16.34
CA TYR A 76 -15.69 15.27 16.55
C TYR A 76 -14.97 15.58 15.23
N PHE A 77 -15.44 15.09 14.09
CA PHE A 77 -14.92 15.46 12.77
C PHE A 77 -15.49 16.81 12.34
N THR A 78 -15.20 17.88 13.08
CA THR A 78 -15.54 19.24 12.64
C THR A 78 -14.74 19.61 11.38
N PRO A 79 -15.15 20.60 10.57
CA PRO A 79 -14.38 21.01 9.39
C PRO A 79 -12.91 21.33 9.66
N GLY A 80 -12.62 22.02 10.78
CA GLY A 80 -11.24 22.27 11.18
C GLY A 80 -10.48 20.99 11.53
N ALA A 81 -11.10 20.09 12.28
CA ALA A 81 -10.49 18.82 12.67
C ALA A 81 -10.23 17.91 11.46
N SER A 82 -11.19 17.78 10.54
CA SER A 82 -11.03 16.98 9.32
C SER A 82 -9.89 17.49 8.44
N ILE A 83 -9.76 18.81 8.29
CA ILE A 83 -8.63 19.45 7.58
C ILE A 83 -7.31 19.13 8.28
N GLY A 84 -7.25 19.29 9.61
CA GLY A 84 -6.06 19.01 10.41
C GLY A 84 -5.58 17.57 10.27
N VAL A 85 -6.49 16.60 10.47
CA VAL A 85 -6.20 15.18 10.29
C VAL A 85 -5.68 14.90 8.88
N LEU A 86 -6.39 15.35 7.84
CA LEU A 86 -5.97 15.11 6.45
C LEU A 86 -4.60 15.73 6.15
N LEU A 87 -4.29 16.90 6.71
CA LEU A 87 -2.99 17.54 6.52
C LEU A 87 -1.86 16.69 7.12
N PHE A 88 -2.05 16.13 8.32
CA PHE A 88 -1.05 15.24 8.94
C PHE A 88 -0.87 13.93 8.17
N ILE A 89 -1.96 13.37 7.64
CA ILE A 89 -1.90 12.22 6.72
C ILE A 89 -1.07 12.58 5.49
N GLY A 90 -1.41 13.69 4.84
CA GLY A 90 -0.77 14.13 3.60
C GLY A 90 0.71 14.44 3.77
N VAL A 91 1.10 15.14 4.85
CA VAL A 91 2.50 15.45 5.16
C VAL A 91 3.29 14.17 5.44
N GLY A 92 2.74 13.23 6.21
CA GLY A 92 3.40 11.94 6.48
C GLY A 92 3.68 11.17 5.20
N ILE A 93 2.68 11.05 4.31
CA ILE A 93 2.84 10.35 3.03
C ILE A 93 3.79 11.10 2.09
N LEU A 94 3.71 12.44 2.05
CA LEU A 94 4.60 13.26 1.22
C LEU A 94 6.07 13.07 1.60
N LEU A 95 6.39 13.02 2.90
CA LEU A 95 7.75 12.75 3.35
C LEU A 95 8.25 11.40 2.85
N GLY A 96 7.41 10.37 2.91
CA GLY A 96 7.67 9.07 2.33
C GLY A 96 7.97 9.11 0.83
N ASN A 97 7.12 9.79 0.07
CA ASN A 97 7.28 9.98 -1.37
C ASN A 97 8.57 10.75 -1.72
N VAL A 98 8.91 11.79 -0.96
CA VAL A 98 10.14 12.58 -1.16
C VAL A 98 11.39 11.74 -0.87
N LEU A 99 11.33 10.89 0.15
CA LEU A 99 12.39 9.95 0.48
C LEU A 99 12.46 8.75 -0.48
N LYS A 100 11.56 8.67 -1.47
CA LYS A 100 11.45 7.57 -2.42
C LYS A 100 11.27 6.21 -1.74
N VAL A 101 10.55 6.16 -0.62
CA VAL A 101 10.27 4.90 0.09
C VAL A 101 8.77 4.63 0.08
N SER A 102 8.40 3.39 -0.25
CA SER A 102 7.01 2.91 -0.18
C SER A 102 6.49 3.02 1.25
N THR A 103 5.52 3.92 1.44
CA THR A 103 5.06 4.36 2.74
C THR A 103 3.71 3.78 3.08
N SER A 104 3.51 3.49 4.36
CA SER A 104 2.28 2.86 4.85
C SER A 104 1.12 3.85 4.96
N THR A 105 0.47 4.15 3.84
CA THR A 105 -0.61 5.15 3.71
C THR A 105 -1.76 4.92 4.69
N SER A 106 -2.28 3.69 4.77
CA SER A 106 -3.39 3.34 5.68
C SER A 106 -3.00 3.42 7.14
N GLN A 107 -1.75 3.05 7.49
CA GLN A 107 -1.30 3.18 8.87
C GLN A 107 -1.10 4.65 9.26
N ALA A 108 -0.62 5.50 8.34
CA ALA A 108 -0.54 6.94 8.57
C ALA A 108 -1.93 7.57 8.75
N ALA A 109 -2.92 7.15 7.96
CA ALA A 109 -4.31 7.57 8.09
C ALA A 109 -4.91 7.19 9.44
N VAL A 110 -4.83 5.91 9.80
CA VAL A 110 -5.29 5.41 11.10
C VAL A 110 -4.56 6.11 12.24
N ALA A 111 -3.24 6.28 12.16
CA ALA A 111 -2.47 6.91 13.22
C ALA A 111 -2.86 8.38 13.42
N ALA A 112 -3.11 9.15 12.35
CA ALA A 112 -3.56 10.53 12.46
C ALA A 112 -4.96 10.64 13.13
N VAL A 113 -5.90 9.76 12.73
CA VAL A 113 -7.22 9.68 13.37
C VAL A 113 -7.08 9.26 14.83
N VAL A 114 -6.35 8.18 15.12
CA VAL A 114 -6.09 7.70 16.49
C VAL A 114 -5.43 8.77 17.36
N GLY A 115 -4.47 9.53 16.81
CA GLY A 115 -3.80 10.62 17.49
C GLY A 115 -4.78 11.73 17.92
N MET A 116 -5.68 12.14 17.01
CA MET A 116 -6.76 13.07 17.33
C MET A 116 -7.68 12.50 18.43
N GLY A 117 -8.12 11.26 18.30
CA GLY A 117 -9.06 10.63 19.24
C GLY A 117 -8.46 10.43 20.62
N ALA A 118 -7.16 10.11 20.69
CA ALA A 118 -6.42 9.99 21.94
C ALA A 118 -6.25 11.35 22.63
N ALA A 119 -5.96 12.41 21.87
CA ALA A 119 -5.86 13.77 22.42
C ALA A 119 -7.19 14.24 23.01
N LEU A 120 -8.29 14.01 22.29
CA LEU A 120 -9.63 14.38 22.71
C LEU A 120 -10.22 13.46 23.78
N GLY A 121 -9.62 12.28 24.04
CA GLY A 121 -10.10 11.32 25.03
C GLY A 121 -11.36 10.53 24.61
N VAL A 122 -11.63 10.44 23.31
CA VAL A 122 -12.89 9.89 22.72
C VAL A 122 -12.66 8.65 21.87
N LEU A 123 -11.47 8.06 21.95
CA LEU A 123 -11.04 6.96 21.11
C LEU A 123 -11.77 5.64 21.45
N ASN A 124 -12.27 4.97 20.41
CA ASN A 124 -12.80 3.61 20.53
C ASN A 124 -11.67 2.57 20.50
N TRP A 125 -11.17 2.21 21.68
CA TRP A 125 -10.10 1.23 21.86
C TRP A 125 -10.41 -0.16 21.29
N ARG A 126 -11.69 -0.53 21.20
CA ARG A 126 -12.10 -1.81 20.59
C ARG A 126 -11.79 -1.80 19.10
N THR A 127 -12.18 -0.73 18.39
CA THR A 127 -11.89 -0.60 16.95
C THR A 127 -10.38 -0.55 16.70
N VAL A 128 -9.64 0.21 17.50
CA VAL A 128 -8.17 0.27 17.42
C VAL A 128 -7.55 -1.12 17.57
N GLY A 129 -7.97 -1.86 18.60
CA GLY A 129 -7.48 -3.22 18.86
C GLY A 129 -7.79 -4.19 17.71
N ILE A 130 -8.99 -4.13 17.15
CA ILE A 130 -9.39 -4.96 16.00
C ILE A 130 -8.51 -4.65 14.78
N VAL A 131 -8.30 -3.37 14.46
CA VAL A 131 -7.52 -2.97 13.28
C VAL A 131 -6.05 -3.37 13.44
N VAL A 132 -5.44 -3.09 14.60
CA VAL A 132 -4.05 -3.50 14.89
C VAL A 132 -3.90 -5.01 14.85
N LEU A 133 -4.85 -5.76 15.42
CA LEU A 133 -4.83 -7.22 15.37
C LEU A 133 -4.84 -7.72 13.93
N TRP A 134 -5.73 -7.18 13.09
CA TRP A 134 -5.80 -7.59 11.68
C TRP A 134 -4.58 -7.17 10.86
N TRP A 135 -3.89 -6.07 11.20
CA TRP A 135 -2.59 -5.77 10.59
C TRP A 135 -1.56 -6.85 10.88
N LEU A 136 -1.49 -7.34 12.11
CA LEU A 136 -0.58 -8.43 12.49
C LEU A 136 -1.01 -9.76 11.83
N LEU A 137 -2.29 -10.10 11.89
CA LEU A 137 -2.78 -11.36 11.31
C LEU A 137 -2.62 -11.39 9.79
N SER A 138 -2.93 -10.31 9.10
CA SER A 138 -2.81 -10.25 7.63
C SER A 138 -1.37 -10.32 7.14
N THR A 139 -0.42 -9.70 7.86
CA THR A 139 1.01 -9.77 7.51
C THR A 139 1.58 -11.17 7.74
N ILE A 140 1.23 -11.80 8.87
CA ILE A 140 1.59 -13.20 9.16
C ILE A 140 0.98 -14.12 8.11
N LEU A 141 -0.31 -13.95 7.80
CA LEU A 141 -1.01 -14.74 6.78
C LEU A 141 -0.38 -14.57 5.40
N ALA A 142 -0.11 -13.34 4.97
CA ALA A 142 0.54 -13.02 3.70
C ALA A 142 1.90 -13.71 3.58
N PHE A 143 2.74 -13.60 4.61
CA PHE A 143 4.04 -14.26 4.65
C PHE A 143 3.90 -15.79 4.52
N TRP A 144 3.10 -16.43 5.37
CA TRP A 144 3.01 -17.89 5.41
C TRP A 144 2.34 -18.48 4.17
N LEU A 145 1.31 -17.81 3.64
CA LEU A 145 0.64 -18.25 2.42
C LEU A 145 1.59 -18.17 1.22
N CYS A 146 2.33 -17.08 1.08
CA CYS A 146 3.34 -16.94 0.04
C CYS A 146 4.52 -17.90 0.24
N ALA A 147 4.95 -18.14 1.48
CA ALA A 147 5.98 -19.14 1.77
C ALA A 147 5.55 -20.56 1.40
N PHE A 148 4.30 -20.91 1.69
CA PHE A 148 3.74 -22.19 1.29
C PHE A 148 3.69 -22.33 -0.23
N ILE A 149 3.18 -21.32 -0.93
CA ILE A 149 3.12 -21.30 -2.39
C ILE A 149 4.53 -21.36 -2.98
N GLY A 150 5.46 -20.54 -2.49
CA GLY A 150 6.87 -20.54 -2.90
C GLY A 150 7.52 -21.91 -2.74
N ARG A 151 7.25 -22.60 -1.63
CA ARG A 151 7.84 -23.91 -1.33
C ARG A 151 7.24 -25.06 -2.15
N TYR A 152 5.93 -25.07 -2.36
CA TYR A 152 5.24 -26.26 -2.89
C TYR A 152 4.58 -26.07 -4.26
N LEU A 153 4.12 -24.85 -4.56
CA LEU A 153 3.27 -24.59 -5.72
C LEU A 153 3.92 -23.67 -6.76
N TYR A 154 5.09 -23.09 -6.47
CA TYR A 154 5.75 -22.12 -7.34
C TYR A 154 5.89 -22.62 -8.79
N ASP A 155 6.49 -23.80 -9.01
CA ASP A 155 6.65 -24.35 -10.37
C ASP A 155 5.31 -24.54 -11.07
N ALA A 156 4.29 -25.06 -10.37
CA ALA A 156 2.95 -25.22 -10.94
C ALA A 156 2.32 -23.87 -11.34
N PHE A 157 2.59 -22.80 -10.59
CA PHE A 157 2.14 -21.46 -10.95
C PHE A 157 2.95 -20.88 -12.12
N VAL A 158 4.26 -21.08 -12.15
CA VAL A 158 5.11 -20.67 -13.28
C VAL A 158 4.68 -21.37 -14.55
N ASP A 159 4.47 -22.69 -14.50
CA ASP A 159 3.99 -23.50 -15.63
C ASP A 159 2.57 -23.10 -16.07
N ALA A 160 1.73 -22.65 -15.14
CA ALA A 160 0.38 -22.18 -15.47
C ALA A 160 0.38 -20.77 -16.08
N LEU A 161 1.28 -19.89 -15.62
CA LEU A 161 1.47 -18.54 -16.16
C LEU A 161 2.16 -18.58 -17.53
N ASP A 162 3.13 -19.50 -17.69
CA ASP A 162 3.84 -19.80 -18.93
C ASP A 162 4.27 -18.56 -19.72
N LEU A 163 4.88 -17.59 -19.02
CA LEU A 163 5.25 -16.30 -19.60
C LEU A 163 6.34 -16.43 -20.67
N GLU A 164 7.06 -17.55 -20.71
CA GLU A 164 8.14 -17.82 -21.65
C GLU A 164 7.72 -18.61 -22.91
N SER A 165 6.71 -19.49 -22.84
CA SER A 165 6.40 -20.43 -23.96
C SER A 165 5.01 -20.29 -24.59
N ARG A 166 4.09 -19.51 -24.00
CA ARG A 166 2.76 -19.23 -24.58
C ARG A 166 2.73 -17.97 -25.46
N ASP A 167 1.69 -17.88 -26.30
CA ASP A 167 1.32 -16.71 -27.10
C ASP A 167 1.49 -15.43 -26.27
N THR A 168 2.48 -14.59 -26.62
CA THR A 168 2.97 -13.47 -25.79
C THR A 168 1.84 -12.56 -25.31
N ARG A 169 0.76 -12.46 -26.08
CA ARG A 169 -0.44 -11.68 -25.75
C ARG A 169 -1.20 -12.17 -24.53
N LEU A 170 -1.31 -13.49 -24.31
CA LEU A 170 -2.04 -14.02 -23.16
C LEU A 170 -1.26 -13.80 -21.86
N ALA A 171 0.06 -13.98 -21.91
CA ALA A 171 0.97 -13.67 -20.82
C ALA A 171 0.91 -12.19 -20.45
N GLU A 172 1.06 -11.29 -21.43
CA GLU A 172 0.92 -9.83 -21.26
C GLU A 172 -0.43 -9.46 -20.65
N LEU A 173 -1.53 -10.05 -21.14
CA LEU A 173 -2.87 -9.78 -20.62
C LEU A 173 -3.04 -10.27 -19.18
N GLY A 174 -2.41 -11.39 -18.81
CA GLY A 174 -2.35 -11.87 -17.43
C GLY A 174 -1.64 -10.91 -16.49
N VAL A 175 -0.47 -10.41 -16.89
CA VAL A 175 0.29 -9.38 -16.14
C VAL A 175 -0.56 -8.13 -15.93
N ILE A 176 -1.18 -7.63 -17.01
CA ILE A 176 -2.05 -6.44 -16.96
C ILE A 176 -3.24 -6.68 -16.03
N ALA A 177 -3.89 -7.86 -16.09
CA ALA A 177 -5.04 -8.19 -15.26
C ALA A 177 -4.69 -8.22 -13.77
N ILE A 178 -3.54 -8.80 -13.40
CA ILE A 178 -3.06 -8.86 -12.01
C ILE A 178 -2.74 -7.45 -11.50
N ALA A 179 -2.05 -6.64 -12.29
CA ALA A 179 -1.76 -5.25 -11.93
C ALA A 179 -3.05 -4.42 -11.76
N CYS A 180 -4.04 -4.62 -12.64
CA CYS A 180 -5.36 -3.99 -12.50
C CYS A 180 -6.10 -4.46 -11.24
N TYR A 181 -5.96 -5.73 -10.87
CA TYR A 181 -6.55 -6.25 -9.63
C TYR A 181 -5.89 -5.66 -8.38
N MET A 182 -4.57 -5.51 -8.37
CA MET A 182 -3.86 -4.80 -7.31
C MET A 182 -4.28 -3.32 -7.24
N ALA A 183 -4.43 -2.65 -8.38
CA ALA A 183 -4.93 -1.27 -8.44
C ALA A 183 -6.37 -1.13 -7.92
N PHE A 184 -7.23 -2.10 -8.22
CA PHE A 184 -8.58 -2.19 -7.65
C PHE A 184 -8.52 -2.34 -6.13
N SER A 185 -7.71 -3.27 -5.64
CA SER A 185 -7.53 -3.48 -4.20
C SER A 185 -6.97 -2.23 -3.51
N ALA A 186 -6.06 -1.52 -4.18
CA ALA A 186 -5.53 -0.24 -3.73
C ALA A 186 -6.63 0.81 -3.58
N GLY A 187 -7.57 0.89 -4.53
CA GLY A 187 -8.74 1.76 -4.43
C GLY A 187 -9.64 1.43 -3.26
N ALA A 188 -9.97 0.15 -3.09
CA ALA A 188 -10.78 -0.33 -1.98
C ALA A 188 -10.15 0.02 -0.62
N SER A 189 -8.83 -0.05 -0.50
CA SER A 189 -8.17 0.23 0.78
C SER A 189 -7.85 1.71 1.00
N ASN A 190 -7.49 2.48 -0.04
CA ASN A 190 -6.86 3.80 0.15
C ASN A 190 -7.78 5.00 -0.06
N VAL A 191 -8.93 4.85 -0.72
CA VAL A 191 -9.83 5.99 -0.94
C VAL A 191 -10.28 6.58 0.40
N GLY A 192 -10.57 5.73 1.39
CA GLY A 192 -10.89 6.16 2.76
C GLY A 192 -9.83 7.06 3.39
N ASN A 193 -8.55 6.77 3.17
CA ASN A 193 -7.44 7.55 3.73
C ASN A 193 -7.44 9.01 3.26
N ALA A 194 -7.98 9.30 2.08
CA ALA A 194 -8.03 10.64 1.50
C ALA A 194 -9.29 11.43 1.90
N VAL A 195 -10.41 10.76 2.18
CA VAL A 195 -11.73 11.42 2.25
C VAL A 195 -12.55 11.11 3.50
N ALA A 196 -12.19 10.08 4.27
CA ALA A 196 -12.98 9.65 5.42
C ALA A 196 -13.23 10.76 6.46
N PRO A 197 -12.28 11.64 6.81
CA PRO A 197 -12.56 12.75 7.72
C PRO A 197 -13.62 13.74 7.18
N LEU A 198 -13.70 13.93 5.86
CA LEU A 198 -14.73 14.80 5.27
C LEU A 198 -16.08 14.09 5.15
N VAL A 199 -16.08 12.80 4.80
CA VAL A 199 -17.31 12.00 4.73
C VAL A 199 -17.91 11.81 6.13
N GLY A 200 -17.09 11.46 7.12
CA GLY A 200 -17.50 11.31 8.52
C GLY A 200 -18.09 12.58 9.12
N SER A 201 -17.56 13.75 8.73
CA SER A 201 -18.12 15.05 9.14
C SER A 201 -19.46 15.42 8.50
N GLY A 202 -19.93 14.67 7.51
CA GLY A 202 -21.10 15.02 6.70
C GLY A 202 -20.90 16.19 5.72
N GLN A 203 -19.68 16.71 5.56
CA GLN A 203 -19.39 17.78 4.60
C GLN A 203 -19.49 17.33 3.14
N ILE A 204 -19.18 16.07 2.88
CA ILE A 204 -19.29 15.45 1.55
C ILE A 204 -20.00 14.10 1.69
N GLY A 205 -20.90 13.80 0.75
CA GLY A 205 -21.55 12.50 0.72
C GLY A 205 -20.56 11.37 0.42
N MET A 206 -20.92 10.14 0.78
CA MET A 206 -20.08 8.96 0.55
C MET A 206 -19.61 8.83 -0.90
N LEU A 207 -20.54 8.86 -1.86
CA LEU A 207 -20.22 8.66 -3.27
C LEU A 207 -19.36 9.80 -3.86
N SER A 208 -19.65 11.05 -3.49
CA SER A 208 -18.85 12.19 -3.93
C SER A 208 -17.47 12.23 -3.27
N GLY A 209 -17.37 11.80 -2.00
CA GLY A 209 -16.10 11.58 -1.31
C GLY A 209 -15.27 10.51 -2.01
N VAL A 210 -15.85 9.35 -2.27
CA VAL A 210 -15.15 8.27 -2.97
C VAL A 210 -14.69 8.69 -4.36
N ALA A 211 -15.54 9.38 -5.12
CA ALA A 211 -15.18 9.91 -6.44
C ALA A 211 -14.03 10.93 -6.35
N LEU A 212 -14.09 11.86 -5.39
CA LEU A 212 -13.02 12.84 -5.14
C LEU A 212 -11.70 12.14 -4.82
N GLY A 213 -11.72 11.18 -3.89
CA GLY A 213 -10.55 10.43 -3.47
C GLY A 213 -9.95 9.63 -4.62
N GLY A 214 -10.76 8.84 -5.33
CA GLY A 214 -10.27 8.03 -6.44
C GLY A 214 -9.76 8.86 -7.62
N LEU A 215 -10.40 9.98 -7.95
CA LEU A 215 -9.91 10.91 -8.97
C LEU A 215 -8.58 11.55 -8.56
N ALA A 216 -8.45 11.98 -7.31
CA ALA A 216 -7.21 12.53 -6.78
C ALA A 216 -6.07 11.50 -6.79
N ILE A 217 -6.36 10.24 -6.42
CA ILE A 217 -5.40 9.14 -6.51
C ILE A 217 -5.01 8.88 -7.98
N GLY A 218 -5.96 8.92 -8.91
CA GLY A 218 -5.68 8.84 -10.35
C GLY A 218 -4.77 9.97 -10.84
N VAL A 219 -5.01 11.22 -10.45
CA VAL A 219 -4.12 12.36 -10.75
C VAL A 219 -2.72 12.13 -10.17
N GLY A 220 -2.65 11.61 -8.93
CA GLY A 220 -1.41 11.23 -8.29
C GLY A 220 -0.62 10.16 -9.03
N ALA A 221 -1.31 9.18 -9.63
CA ALA A 221 -0.70 8.16 -10.46
C ALA A 221 0.06 8.77 -11.64
N PHE A 222 -0.54 9.75 -12.33
CA PHE A 222 0.15 10.46 -13.43
C PHE A 222 1.27 11.39 -12.95
N ALA A 223 1.06 12.09 -11.83
CA ALA A 223 1.99 13.13 -11.36
C ALA A 223 3.23 12.56 -10.64
N LEU A 224 3.04 11.52 -9.82
CA LEU A 224 4.05 10.96 -8.93
C LEU A 224 4.34 9.48 -9.20
N GLY A 225 3.41 8.76 -9.85
CA GLY A 225 3.54 7.32 -10.12
C GLY A 225 4.81 6.92 -10.87
N PRO A 226 5.23 7.61 -11.97
CA PRO A 226 6.46 7.27 -12.69
C PRO A 226 7.69 7.15 -11.78
N ARG A 227 7.88 8.09 -10.85
CA ARG A 227 9.01 8.10 -9.92
C ARG A 227 8.99 6.91 -8.96
N THR A 228 7.81 6.47 -8.54
CA THR A 228 7.65 5.34 -7.61
C THR A 228 7.72 3.99 -8.31
N MET A 229 7.30 3.91 -9.59
CA MET A 229 7.43 2.70 -10.39
C MET A 229 8.90 2.41 -10.70
N GLU A 230 9.70 3.45 -10.99
CA GLU A 230 11.16 3.32 -11.12
C GLU A 230 11.78 2.70 -9.86
N THR A 231 11.43 3.21 -8.67
CA THR A 231 12.04 2.73 -7.41
C THR A 231 11.55 1.36 -6.98
N VAL A 232 10.26 1.05 -7.15
CA VAL A 232 9.73 -0.28 -6.80
C VAL A 232 10.21 -1.33 -7.78
N GLY A 233 10.33 -0.97 -9.06
CA GLY A 233 10.97 -1.80 -10.07
C GLY A 233 12.42 -2.13 -9.72
N GLU A 234 13.17 -1.17 -9.15
CA GLU A 234 14.56 -1.30 -8.68
C GLU A 234 14.72 -1.99 -7.30
N ASP A 235 13.77 -1.86 -6.37
CA ASP A 235 13.84 -2.45 -5.01
C ASP A 235 13.27 -3.90 -4.94
N ILE A 236 12.47 -4.32 -5.93
CA ILE A 236 11.93 -5.70 -6.07
C ILE A 236 12.79 -6.55 -7.02
N THR A 237 13.85 -5.98 -7.63
CA THR A 237 14.65 -6.56 -8.75
C THR A 237 15.20 -7.97 -8.57
N ASP A 238 15.30 -8.48 -7.35
CA ASP A 238 15.83 -9.84 -7.12
C ASP A 238 14.75 -10.93 -7.33
N LEU A 239 13.50 -10.55 -7.60
CA LEU A 239 12.40 -11.48 -7.90
C LEU A 239 12.07 -11.53 -9.39
N SER A 240 11.84 -12.74 -9.90
CA SER A 240 11.32 -12.95 -11.25
C SER A 240 9.90 -12.37 -11.40
N LEU A 241 9.50 -12.05 -12.63
CA LEU A 241 8.19 -11.47 -12.92
C LEU A 241 7.05 -12.37 -12.41
N GLU A 242 7.18 -13.69 -12.55
CA GLU A 242 6.19 -14.65 -12.05
C GLU A 242 6.05 -14.56 -10.53
N ALA A 243 7.16 -14.42 -9.82
CA ALA A 243 7.17 -14.33 -8.36
C ALA A 243 6.45 -13.06 -7.88
N SER A 244 6.72 -11.92 -8.52
CA SER A 244 6.03 -10.67 -8.21
C SER A 244 4.52 -10.75 -8.50
N LEU A 245 4.09 -11.37 -9.60
CA LEU A 245 2.68 -11.55 -9.94
C LEU A 245 1.93 -12.47 -8.96
N ILE A 246 2.58 -13.54 -8.49
CA ILE A 246 2.03 -14.40 -7.44
C ILE A 246 1.86 -13.59 -6.15
N ALA A 247 2.89 -12.85 -5.73
CA ALA A 247 2.85 -12.03 -4.52
C ALA A 247 1.77 -10.94 -4.61
N GLU A 248 1.63 -10.26 -5.75
CA GLU A 248 0.61 -9.25 -6.01
C GLU A 248 -0.80 -9.84 -5.93
N THR A 249 -1.04 -10.98 -6.57
CA THR A 249 -2.36 -11.62 -6.57
C THR A 249 -2.80 -11.99 -5.15
N ILE A 250 -1.90 -12.54 -4.35
CA ILE A 250 -2.18 -12.92 -2.95
C ILE A 250 -2.39 -11.66 -2.09
N ALA A 251 -1.51 -10.67 -2.22
CA ALA A 251 -1.63 -9.42 -1.48
C ALA A 251 -2.96 -8.72 -1.81
N ALA A 252 -3.27 -8.54 -3.10
CA ALA A 252 -4.53 -7.93 -3.56
C ALA A 252 -5.76 -8.69 -3.04
N SER A 253 -5.70 -10.03 -2.96
CA SER A 253 -6.77 -10.85 -2.39
C SER A 253 -6.98 -10.57 -0.89
N ILE A 254 -5.90 -10.56 -0.11
CA ILE A 254 -5.95 -10.27 1.33
C ILE A 254 -6.47 -8.86 1.57
N LEU A 255 -5.93 -7.87 0.85
CA LEU A 255 -6.28 -6.46 0.97
C LEU A 255 -7.73 -6.18 0.58
N THR A 256 -8.23 -6.85 -0.46
CA THR A 256 -9.64 -6.75 -0.87
C THR A 256 -10.55 -7.33 0.21
N GLY A 257 -10.20 -8.49 0.80
CA GLY A 257 -10.96 -9.09 1.89
C GLY A 257 -10.98 -8.22 3.17
N LEU A 258 -9.84 -7.63 3.53
CA LEU A 258 -9.76 -6.68 4.65
C LEU A 258 -10.58 -5.43 4.38
N SER A 259 -10.49 -4.87 3.17
CA SER A 259 -11.28 -3.70 2.77
C SER A 259 -12.77 -3.99 2.80
N TRP A 260 -13.19 -5.18 2.37
CA TRP A 260 -14.58 -5.64 2.48
C TRP A 260 -15.04 -5.73 3.94
N ALA A 261 -14.17 -6.19 4.85
CA ALA A 261 -14.42 -6.16 6.28
C ALA A 261 -14.29 -4.75 6.93
N GLY A 262 -14.04 -3.71 6.14
CA GLY A 262 -13.86 -2.33 6.62
C GLY A 262 -12.52 -2.06 7.31
N ILE A 263 -11.56 -2.97 7.21
CA ILE A 263 -10.27 -2.85 7.89
C ILE A 263 -9.29 -2.10 6.99
N PRO A 264 -8.90 -0.85 7.32
CA PRO A 264 -7.89 -0.12 6.57
C PRO A 264 -6.54 -0.85 6.70
N ALA A 265 -5.96 -1.34 5.61
CA ALA A 265 -4.71 -2.10 5.62
C ALA A 265 -3.67 -1.50 4.66
N SER A 266 -2.39 -1.76 4.90
CA SER A 266 -1.31 -1.16 4.10
C SER A 266 -0.89 -2.06 2.96
N LEU A 267 -1.02 -1.56 1.72
CA LEU A 267 -0.60 -2.29 0.51
C LEU A 267 0.88 -2.66 0.56
N ALA A 268 1.72 -1.68 0.90
CA ALA A 268 3.17 -1.83 0.96
C ALA A 268 3.56 -2.95 1.93
N VAL A 269 3.00 -2.94 3.14
CA VAL A 269 3.34 -3.90 4.19
C VAL A 269 2.91 -5.32 3.80
N VAL A 270 1.68 -5.48 3.29
CA VAL A 270 1.15 -6.79 2.89
C VAL A 270 1.92 -7.34 1.68
N LEU A 271 2.15 -6.53 0.63
CA LEU A 271 2.89 -6.97 -0.55
C LEU A 271 4.33 -7.36 -0.20
N THR A 272 5.03 -6.54 0.58
CA THR A 272 6.40 -6.88 0.99
C THR A 272 6.42 -8.13 1.87
N SER A 273 5.42 -8.35 2.74
CA SER A 273 5.30 -9.62 3.48
C SER A 273 5.11 -10.82 2.54
N CYS A 274 4.32 -10.67 1.47
CA CYS A 274 4.18 -11.67 0.42
C CYS A 274 5.51 -11.95 -0.29
N VAL A 275 6.22 -10.89 -0.71
CA VAL A 275 7.52 -10.96 -1.39
C VAL A 275 8.55 -11.71 -0.54
N ILE A 276 8.70 -11.33 0.73
CA ILE A 276 9.64 -11.98 1.66
C ILE A 276 9.22 -13.45 1.88
N GLY A 277 7.93 -13.71 2.10
CA GLY A 277 7.41 -15.06 2.28
C GLY A 277 7.68 -15.96 1.08
N LEU A 278 7.41 -15.47 -0.13
CA LEU A 278 7.61 -16.22 -1.37
C LEU A 278 9.09 -16.54 -1.60
N GLY A 279 9.97 -15.54 -1.40
CA GLY A 279 11.43 -15.73 -1.49
C GLY A 279 11.94 -16.77 -0.49
N TRP A 280 11.49 -16.69 0.77
CA TRP A 280 11.85 -17.65 1.81
C TRP A 280 11.35 -19.08 1.50
N GLY A 281 10.11 -19.20 1.01
CA GLY A 281 9.52 -20.48 0.61
C GLY A 281 10.31 -21.17 -0.50
N ARG A 282 10.73 -20.40 -1.51
CA ARG A 282 11.56 -20.87 -2.63
C ARG A 282 12.96 -21.29 -2.17
N ALA A 283 13.63 -20.46 -1.37
CA ALA A 283 14.97 -20.75 -0.86
C ALA A 283 14.99 -21.98 0.06
N SER A 284 13.87 -22.25 0.74
CA SER A 284 13.75 -23.42 1.63
C SER A 284 13.54 -24.74 0.87
N ARG A 285 13.34 -24.72 -0.46
CA ARG A 285 13.29 -25.94 -1.27
C ARG A 285 14.65 -26.64 -1.20
N ARG A 286 14.64 -27.96 -0.96
CA ARG A 286 15.88 -28.72 -0.92
C ARG A 286 16.48 -28.73 -2.32
N VAL A 287 17.63 -28.08 -2.49
CA VAL A 287 18.46 -28.22 -3.68
C VAL A 287 18.77 -29.72 -3.82
N PRO A 288 18.39 -30.38 -4.93
CA PRO A 288 18.79 -31.77 -5.14
C PRO A 288 20.31 -31.84 -5.09
N LEU A 289 20.89 -32.89 -4.48
CA LEU A 289 22.36 -33.06 -4.35
C LEU A 289 23.11 -32.88 -5.68
N GLN A 290 22.41 -33.08 -6.80
CA GLN A 290 22.85 -32.92 -8.17
C GLN A 290 23.11 -31.45 -8.58
N ALA A 291 22.40 -30.49 -8.00
CA ALA A 291 22.64 -29.05 -8.19
C ALA A 291 23.69 -28.48 -7.23
N VAL A 292 24.11 -29.28 -6.22
CA VAL A 292 25.32 -29.05 -5.41
C VAL A 292 26.55 -29.66 -6.10
N VAL A 293 26.38 -30.42 -7.19
CA VAL A 293 27.51 -30.85 -8.02
C VAL A 293 28.12 -29.60 -8.64
N ARG A 294 29.30 -29.26 -8.14
CA ARG A 294 30.13 -28.15 -8.59
C ARG A 294 30.28 -28.22 -10.11
N PRO A 295 30.03 -27.13 -10.86
CA PRO A 295 30.36 -27.12 -12.28
C PRO A 295 31.86 -27.38 -12.44
N GLU A 296 32.23 -28.51 -13.04
CA GLU A 296 33.62 -28.77 -13.40
C GLU A 296 34.00 -27.84 -14.57
N GLY A 297 35.06 -27.04 -14.39
CA GLY A 297 35.58 -26.14 -15.43
C GLY A 297 35.46 -24.65 -15.16
N LEU A 298 34.85 -24.21 -14.05
CA LEU A 298 34.90 -22.81 -13.62
C LEU A 298 36.25 -22.48 -12.98
N THR A 299 36.81 -21.33 -13.30
CA THR A 299 38.00 -20.80 -12.61
C THR A 299 37.65 -20.40 -11.17
N ASP A 300 38.64 -20.37 -10.27
CA ASP A 300 38.42 -20.03 -8.83
C ASP A 300 37.68 -18.68 -8.64
N GLY A 301 37.86 -17.74 -9.57
CA GLY A 301 37.14 -16.46 -9.58
C GLY A 301 35.65 -16.62 -9.88
N GLU A 302 35.29 -17.36 -10.92
CA GLU A 302 33.89 -17.62 -11.31
C GLU A 302 33.15 -18.49 -10.29
N GLN A 303 33.88 -19.39 -9.61
CA GLN A 303 33.34 -20.19 -8.49
C GLN A 303 32.94 -19.32 -7.29
N SER A 304 33.73 -18.28 -6.99
CA SER A 304 33.43 -17.36 -5.88
C SER A 304 32.16 -16.54 -6.14
N THR A 305 31.97 -16.10 -7.39
CA THR A 305 30.81 -15.31 -7.83
C THR A 305 29.54 -16.15 -7.88
N TRP A 306 29.62 -17.38 -8.39
CA TRP A 306 28.48 -18.31 -8.43
C TRP A 306 27.93 -18.62 -7.03
N GLY A 307 28.81 -18.85 -6.06
CA GLY A 307 28.41 -19.06 -4.67
C GLY A 307 27.82 -17.81 -4.01
N SER A 308 28.35 -16.62 -4.32
CA SER A 308 27.84 -15.37 -3.76
C SER A 308 26.48 -14.97 -4.31
N ASP A 309 26.22 -15.19 -5.61
CA ASP A 309 24.96 -14.80 -6.26
C ASP A 309 23.77 -15.65 -5.78
N GLN A 310 23.99 -16.91 -5.41
CA GLN A 310 22.94 -17.74 -4.79
C GLN A 310 22.68 -17.42 -3.32
N LEU A 311 23.65 -16.81 -2.62
CA LEU A 311 23.55 -16.49 -1.19
C LEU A 311 23.14 -15.03 -0.91
N ASN A 312 23.35 -14.11 -1.85
CA ASN A 312 22.96 -12.70 -1.76
C ASN A 312 21.59 -12.40 -2.40
N LEU A 313 20.57 -13.22 -2.10
CA LEU A 313 19.18 -12.96 -2.52
C LEU A 313 18.43 -11.96 -1.61
N PHE A 314 19.12 -11.34 -0.64
CA PHE A 314 18.50 -10.46 0.35
C PHE A 314 19.46 -9.34 0.76
N ASP A 315 19.13 -8.09 0.41
CA ASP A 315 19.82 -6.91 0.94
C ASP A 315 19.22 -6.49 2.30
N PRO A 316 19.92 -6.74 3.42
CA PRO A 316 19.44 -6.36 4.74
C PRO A 316 19.41 -4.84 4.95
N THR A 317 20.12 -4.04 4.15
CA THR A 317 20.14 -2.58 4.29
C THR A 317 18.90 -1.93 3.69
N THR A 318 18.51 -2.33 2.48
CA THR A 318 17.25 -1.94 1.85
C THR A 318 16.05 -2.40 2.68
N THR A 319 16.06 -3.64 3.18
CA THR A 319 14.99 -4.14 4.06
C THR A 319 14.86 -3.31 5.33
N LYS A 320 15.98 -2.98 6.00
CA LYS A 320 15.97 -2.12 7.20
C LYS A 320 15.40 -0.73 6.91
N ARG A 321 15.74 -0.13 5.76
CA ARG A 321 15.24 1.19 5.34
C ARG A 321 13.72 1.18 5.13
N ILE A 322 13.20 0.15 4.47
CA ILE A 322 11.77 -0.03 4.21
C ILE A 322 11.01 -0.17 5.53
N VAL A 323 11.44 -1.10 6.40
CA VAL A 323 10.79 -1.35 7.70
C VAL A 323 10.86 -0.11 8.60
N ALA A 324 11.98 0.60 8.63
CA ALA A 324 12.11 1.83 9.41
C ALA A 324 11.09 2.89 8.98
N THR A 325 10.87 3.06 7.67
CA THR A 325 9.90 4.02 7.15
C THR A 325 8.46 3.64 7.50
N TRP A 326 8.13 2.34 7.51
CA TRP A 326 6.80 1.88 7.92
C TRP A 326 6.46 2.17 9.37
N ILE A 327 7.45 2.27 10.25
CA ILE A 327 7.25 2.67 11.64
C ILE A 327 7.27 4.20 11.76
N ALA A 328 8.22 4.85 11.09
CA ALA A 328 8.43 6.28 11.20
C ALA A 328 7.21 7.09 10.72
N THR A 329 6.65 6.77 9.55
CA THR A 329 5.57 7.59 8.99
C THR A 329 4.29 7.57 9.81
N PRO A 330 3.74 6.40 10.20
CA PRO A 330 2.56 6.35 11.06
C PRO A 330 2.82 6.99 12.43
N THR A 331 4.00 6.77 13.00
CA THR A 331 4.37 7.39 14.29
C THR A 331 4.38 8.91 14.18
N LEU A 332 4.99 9.46 13.12
CA LEU A 332 5.04 10.89 12.89
C LEU A 332 3.63 11.47 12.70
N ALA A 333 2.81 10.85 11.85
CA ALA A 333 1.44 11.29 11.60
C ALA A 333 0.59 11.28 12.89
N GLY A 334 0.68 10.21 13.69
CA GLY A 334 -0.08 10.08 14.92
C GLY A 334 0.39 11.00 16.05
N VAL A 335 1.70 11.12 16.26
CA VAL A 335 2.28 12.01 17.30
C VAL A 335 2.02 13.47 16.97
N ILE A 336 2.22 13.90 15.73
CA ILE A 336 1.94 15.28 15.31
C ILE A 336 0.44 15.57 15.49
N ALA A 337 -0.43 14.66 15.06
CA ALA A 337 -1.87 14.82 15.27
C ALA A 337 -2.20 14.96 16.75
N PHE A 338 -1.73 14.04 17.60
CA PHE A 338 -1.95 14.09 19.04
C PHE A 338 -1.53 15.42 19.65
N VAL A 339 -0.29 15.86 19.40
CA VAL A 339 0.25 17.11 19.95
C VAL A 339 -0.56 18.32 19.45
N ALA A 340 -0.90 18.37 18.17
CA ALA A 340 -1.66 19.49 17.61
C ALA A 340 -3.07 19.58 18.23
N PHE A 341 -3.77 18.45 18.38
CA PHE A 341 -5.11 18.43 18.96
C PHE A 341 -5.11 18.66 20.48
N ASP A 342 -4.13 18.13 21.22
CA ASP A 342 -3.97 18.41 22.66
C ASP A 342 -3.69 19.90 22.92
N VAL A 343 -2.81 20.52 22.13
CA VAL A 343 -2.55 21.97 22.22
C VAL A 343 -3.80 22.77 21.87
N ALA A 344 -4.51 22.42 20.79
CA ALA A 344 -5.73 23.11 20.39
C ALA A 344 -6.82 23.03 21.47
N GLN A 345 -6.94 21.87 22.15
CA GLN A 345 -7.88 21.69 23.25
C GLN A 345 -7.48 22.52 24.47
N ARG A 346 -6.19 22.52 24.86
CA ARG A 346 -5.67 23.33 25.97
C ARG A 346 -5.81 24.84 25.75
N LEU A 347 -5.74 25.27 24.49
CA LEU A 347 -5.94 26.67 24.08
C LEU A 347 -7.40 27.03 23.82
N HIS A 348 -8.36 26.11 24.05
CA HIS A 348 -9.79 26.29 23.80
C HIS A 348 -10.12 26.70 22.36
N LEU A 349 -9.31 26.26 21.39
CA LEU A 349 -9.53 26.51 19.96
C LEU A 349 -10.53 25.53 19.34
N ILE A 350 -10.75 24.39 20.01
CA ILE A 350 -11.71 23.36 19.66
C ILE A 350 -12.52 23.00 20.91
N ALA A 351 -13.82 22.77 20.73
CA ALA A 351 -14.80 22.54 21.79
C ALA A 351 -14.89 21.06 22.16
#